data_AF-A0A7S3XI88-F1
#
_entry.id   AF-A0A7S3XI88-F1
#
_cell.length_a   1.000
_cell.length_b   1.000
_cell.length_c   1.000
_cell.angle_alpha   90.00
_cell.angle_beta   90.00
_cell.angle_gamma   90.00
#
_symmetry.space_group_name_H-M   'P 1'
#
loop_
_entity.id
_entity.type
_entity.pdbx_description
1 polymer ?
#
loop_
_entity_poly.entity_id
_entity_poly.type
_entity_poly.pdbx_seq_one_letter_code
_entity_poly.pdbx_strand_id
1 'polypeptide(L)'
;RLAFPSEYDLATHYDDTKPAIMQSLVDEINSKQNAWMASIEQERFKGASISDAKRLCGTWLEKPENIREKLYTADELKDLPVSFNATEEFKECSSVIGHIRDQSACGSCWAFAPTEAFNDRLCIKSAGNFTSLLSPGNVAACSKTSGCHGGSSLDAWQWLHTTGVVTGGDYSAEKDMTESDGCWPYDFPPCAHYTNSTLYP
;
A
#
# COMPACT_ATOMS: atom_id res chain seq x y z
N ARG A 1 -36.03 -11.30 14.57
CA ARG A 1 -36.11 -10.02 15.31
C ARG A 1 -34.87 -9.24 14.92
N LEU A 2 -35.01 -8.14 14.17
CA LEU A 2 -33.91 -7.23 13.92
C LEU A 2 -33.66 -6.48 15.23
N ALA A 3 -32.49 -6.66 15.83
CA ALA A 3 -32.08 -5.86 16.98
C ALA A 3 -31.75 -4.46 16.44
N PHE A 4 -32.30 -3.42 17.07
CA PHE A 4 -31.89 -2.05 16.78
C PHE A 4 -30.45 -1.84 17.26
N PRO A 5 -29.60 -1.12 16.48
CA PRO A 5 -28.25 -0.80 16.90
C PRO A 5 -28.29 0.02 18.20
N SER A 6 -27.27 -0.15 19.05
CA SER A 6 -27.13 0.65 20.25
C SER A 6 -26.83 2.12 19.91
N GLU A 7 -27.03 3.06 20.84
CA GLU A 7 -26.63 4.47 20.64
C GLU A 7 -25.13 4.61 20.35
N TYR A 8 -24.30 3.72 20.92
CA TYR A 8 -22.87 3.66 20.64
C TYR A 8 -22.57 3.26 19.19
N ASP A 9 -23.35 2.32 18.63
CA ASP A 9 -23.24 1.91 17.24
C ASP A 9 -23.66 3.04 16.29
N LEU A 10 -24.68 3.82 16.67
CA LEU A 10 -25.14 4.98 15.89
C LEU A 10 -24.13 6.13 15.88
N ALA A 11 -23.51 6.44 17.02
CA ALA A 11 -22.48 7.48 17.09
C ALA A 11 -21.24 7.10 16.27
N THR A 12 -20.79 5.85 16.38
CA THR A 12 -19.67 5.33 15.59
C THR A 12 -19.98 5.39 14.10
N HIS A 13 -21.18 4.96 13.70
CA HIS A 13 -21.61 5.00 12.30
C HIS A 13 -21.71 6.43 11.76
N TYR A 14 -22.19 7.38 12.58
CA TYR A 14 -22.21 8.79 12.21
C TYR A 14 -20.80 9.34 11.97
N ASP A 15 -19.84 9.02 12.84
CA ASP A 15 -18.45 9.45 12.66
C ASP A 15 -17.79 8.83 11.44
N ASP A 16 -18.05 7.55 11.18
CA ASP A 16 -17.50 6.81 10.04
C ASP A 16 -18.05 7.28 8.68
N THR A 17 -19.26 7.84 8.65
CA THR A 17 -19.91 8.33 7.43
C THR A 17 -19.62 9.79 7.11
N LYS A 18 -18.89 10.51 7.97
CA LYS A 18 -18.46 11.89 7.69
C LYS A 18 -17.57 11.96 6.45
N PRO A 19 -17.57 13.07 5.69
CA PRO A 19 -16.62 13.27 4.60
C PRO A 19 -15.18 13.12 5.09
N ALA A 20 -14.36 12.37 4.35
CA ALA A 20 -12.96 12.16 4.69
C ALA A 20 -12.15 13.47 4.69
N ILE A 21 -12.53 14.42 3.82
CA ILE A 21 -11.86 15.70 3.65
C ILE A 21 -12.90 16.82 3.67
N MET A 22 -12.61 17.86 4.46
CA MET A 22 -13.43 19.07 4.59
C MET A 22 -12.57 20.32 4.39
N GLN A 23 -13.12 21.37 3.78
CA GLN A 23 -12.40 22.63 3.57
C GLN A 23 -11.86 23.21 4.89
N SER A 24 -12.63 23.14 5.98
CA SER A 24 -12.20 23.64 7.29
C SER A 24 -10.94 22.93 7.82
N LEU A 25 -10.79 21.63 7.56
CA LEU A 25 -9.59 20.87 7.94
C LEU A 25 -8.39 21.30 7.09
N VAL A 26 -8.59 21.51 5.79
CA VAL A 26 -7.55 22.01 4.88
C VAL A 26 -7.09 23.41 5.29
N ASP A 27 -8.01 24.31 5.61
CA ASP A 27 -7.70 25.67 6.06
C ASP A 27 -6.91 25.65 7.38
N GLU A 28 -7.32 24.82 8.34
CA GLU A 28 -6.61 24.67 9.61
C GLU A 28 -5.18 24.15 9.39
N ILE A 29 -5.01 23.11 8.59
CA ILE A 29 -3.69 22.55 8.28
C ILE A 29 -2.79 23.61 7.64
N ASN A 30 -3.26 24.27 6.58
CA ASN A 30 -2.47 25.27 5.86
C ASN A 30 -2.20 26.54 6.70
N SER A 31 -2.98 26.79 7.76
CA SER A 31 -2.71 27.88 8.71
C SER A 31 -1.59 27.54 9.72
N LYS A 32 -1.35 26.26 9.98
CA LYS A 32 -0.41 25.79 11.01
C LYS A 32 0.95 25.37 10.46
N GLN A 33 1.04 25.09 9.17
CA GLN A 33 2.27 24.66 8.52
C GLN A 33 2.32 25.12 7.06
N ASN A 34 3.53 25.21 6.50
CA ASN A 34 3.78 25.57 5.08
C ASN A 34 4.80 24.65 4.39
N ALA A 35 5.10 23.48 4.98
CA ALA A 35 6.03 22.50 4.42
C ALA A 35 5.42 21.68 3.26
N TRP A 36 4.09 21.58 3.24
CA TRP A 36 3.30 20.95 2.18
C TRP A 36 1.93 21.65 2.09
N MET A 37 1.21 21.47 0.99
CA MET A 37 -0.09 22.10 0.77
C MET A 37 -1.20 21.06 0.85
N ALA A 38 -2.15 21.24 1.77
CA ALA A 38 -3.39 20.46 1.81
C ALA A 38 -4.38 21.02 0.79
N SER A 39 -5.18 20.15 0.16
CA SER A 39 -6.21 20.55 -0.80
C SER A 39 -7.41 19.62 -0.75
N ILE A 40 -8.61 20.18 -0.96
CA ILE A 40 -9.82 19.40 -1.21
C ILE A 40 -9.97 19.03 -2.70
N GLU A 41 -9.21 19.68 -3.58
CA GLU A 41 -9.24 19.50 -5.04
C GLU A 41 -8.45 18.25 -5.43
N GLN A 42 -9.00 17.09 -5.11
CA GLN A 42 -8.44 15.79 -5.44
C GLN A 42 -9.57 14.80 -5.74
N GLU A 43 -9.35 13.87 -6.67
CA GLU A 43 -10.37 12.91 -7.08
C GLU A 43 -10.37 11.62 -6.21
N ARG A 44 -9.25 11.30 -5.54
CA ARG A 44 -9.05 10.08 -4.70
C ARG A 44 -10.09 9.85 -3.60
N PHE A 45 -10.46 10.91 -2.90
CA PHE A 45 -11.34 10.92 -1.74
C PHE A 45 -12.56 11.82 -1.95
N LYS A 46 -12.85 12.19 -3.20
CA LYS A 46 -14.00 13.02 -3.52
C LYS A 46 -15.29 12.26 -3.20
N GLY A 47 -16.05 12.75 -2.23
CA GLY A 47 -17.25 12.07 -1.73
C GLY A 47 -16.97 10.83 -0.88
N ALA A 48 -15.71 10.53 -0.58
CA ALA A 48 -15.34 9.42 0.29
C ALA A 48 -15.63 9.74 1.76
N SER A 49 -15.98 8.70 2.52
CA SER A 49 -16.20 8.77 3.95
C SER A 49 -14.92 8.52 4.75
N ILE A 50 -14.94 8.85 6.04
CA ILE A 50 -13.87 8.49 6.98
C ILE A 50 -13.65 6.97 7.01
N SER A 51 -14.71 6.17 6.89
CA SER A 51 -14.61 4.71 6.77
C SER A 51 -13.83 4.28 5.53
N ASP A 52 -14.08 4.91 4.38
CA ASP A 52 -13.35 4.60 3.14
C ASP A 52 -11.85 4.92 3.30
N ALA A 53 -11.51 6.03 3.95
CA ALA A 53 -10.13 6.38 4.25
C ALA A 53 -9.48 5.39 5.24
N LYS A 54 -10.17 5.04 6.35
CA LYS A 54 -9.69 4.07 7.34
C LYS A 54 -9.39 2.71 6.73
N ARG A 55 -10.18 2.27 5.76
CA ARG A 55 -10.00 0.99 5.07
C ARG A 55 -8.66 0.89 4.33
N LEU A 56 -8.06 2.00 3.92
CA LEU A 56 -6.75 2.02 3.28
C LEU A 56 -5.60 1.83 4.29
N CYS A 57 -5.85 2.07 5.58
CA CYS A 57 -4.87 1.99 6.67
C CYS A 57 -4.80 0.59 7.30
N GLY A 58 -4.53 -0.45 6.50
CA GLY A 58 -4.57 -1.85 6.92
C GLY A 58 -3.33 -2.39 7.65
N THR A 59 -2.41 -1.58 8.15
CA THR A 59 -1.21 -2.10 8.86
C THR A 59 -1.41 -2.07 10.37
N TRP A 60 -1.15 -3.22 11.02
CA TRP A 60 -1.08 -3.28 12.48
C TRP A 60 0.30 -2.85 12.94
N LEU A 61 0.33 -1.80 13.78
CA LEU A 61 1.57 -1.28 14.36
C LEU A 61 1.99 -2.14 15.55
N GLU A 62 2.46 -3.35 15.26
CA GLU A 62 3.04 -4.23 16.26
C GLU A 62 4.51 -3.87 16.48
N LYS A 63 4.97 -3.87 17.73
CA LYS A 63 6.40 -3.81 18.03
C LYS A 63 6.96 -5.22 17.94
N PRO A 64 7.87 -5.52 16.99
CA PRO A 64 8.51 -6.82 16.97
C PRO A 64 9.33 -7.03 18.23
N GLU A 65 9.08 -8.10 18.97
CA GLU A 65 9.91 -8.46 20.12
C GLU A 65 11.23 -9.15 19.70
N ASN A 66 11.33 -9.66 18.46
CA ASN A 66 12.41 -10.56 18.04
C ASN A 66 13.11 -10.20 16.71
N ILE A 67 12.98 -8.96 16.22
CA ILE A 67 13.80 -8.53 15.07
C ILE A 67 15.15 -8.06 15.60
N ARG A 68 16.22 -8.69 15.10
CA ARG A 68 17.57 -8.20 15.36
C ARG A 68 17.78 -6.89 14.60
N GLU A 69 17.84 -5.79 15.33
CA GLU A 69 18.27 -4.52 14.78
C GLU A 69 19.72 -4.62 14.29
N LYS A 70 19.97 -4.18 13.06
CA LYS A 70 21.32 -4.03 12.53
C LYS A 70 21.80 -2.61 12.83
N LEU A 71 22.73 -2.49 13.76
CA LEU A 71 23.41 -1.23 14.05
C LEU A 71 24.54 -1.01 13.04
N TYR A 72 24.63 0.21 12.51
CA TYR A 72 25.70 0.65 11.64
C TYR A 72 26.68 1.52 12.43
N THR A 73 27.97 1.35 12.17
CA THR A 73 29.04 2.15 12.78
C THR A 73 29.08 3.55 12.16
N ALA A 74 29.65 4.52 12.89
CA ALA A 74 29.87 5.87 12.36
C ALA A 74 30.70 5.85 11.06
N ASP A 75 31.67 4.94 10.97
CA ASP A 75 32.51 4.77 9.78
C ASP A 75 31.72 4.26 8.57
N GLU A 76 30.74 3.37 8.77
CA GLU A 76 29.85 2.89 7.70
C GLU A 76 28.91 3.98 7.17
N LEU A 77 28.61 5.00 7.98
CA LEU A 77 27.68 6.08 7.65
C LEU A 77 28.37 7.37 7.21
N LYS A 78 29.71 7.42 7.20
CA LYS A 78 30.48 8.66 7.01
C LYS A 78 30.29 9.29 5.62
N ASP A 79 30.06 8.47 4.59
CA ASP A 79 30.05 8.87 3.18
C ASP A 79 28.64 8.81 2.55
N LEU A 80 27.58 8.93 3.34
CA LEU A 80 26.22 8.95 2.80
C LEU A 80 25.93 10.25 2.03
N PRO A 81 25.25 10.18 0.87
CA PRO A 81 24.90 11.37 0.12
C PRO A 81 23.83 12.18 0.84
N VAL A 82 23.87 13.50 0.65
CA VAL A 82 22.86 14.44 1.20
C VAL A 82 21.46 14.23 0.60
N SER A 83 21.39 13.61 -0.58
CA SER A 83 20.16 13.26 -1.27
C SER A 83 20.34 11.94 -2.00
N PHE A 84 19.34 11.07 -1.96
CA PHE A 84 19.36 9.78 -2.63
C PHE A 84 18.02 9.50 -3.27
N ASN A 85 18.04 9.06 -4.53
CA ASN A 85 16.86 8.59 -5.24
C ASN A 85 17.15 7.20 -5.84
N ALA A 86 16.43 6.18 -5.36
CA ALA A 86 16.68 4.80 -5.76
C ALA A 86 16.44 4.55 -7.26
N THR A 87 15.50 5.28 -7.88
CA THR A 87 15.23 5.15 -9.32
C THR A 87 16.36 5.70 -10.19
N GLU A 88 17.09 6.70 -9.69
CA GLU A 88 18.25 7.29 -10.37
C GLU A 88 19.53 6.48 -10.15
N GLU A 89 19.70 5.92 -8.95
CA GLU A 89 20.86 5.08 -8.60
C GLU A 89 20.79 3.73 -9.31
N PHE A 90 19.64 3.05 -9.25
CA PHE A 90 19.44 1.72 -9.82
C PHE A 90 18.67 1.81 -11.14
N LYS A 91 19.27 2.45 -12.15
CA LYS A 91 18.62 2.76 -13.44
C LYS A 91 18.01 1.54 -14.12
N GLU A 92 18.70 0.40 -14.09
CA GLU A 92 18.23 -0.89 -14.64
C GLU A 92 16.93 -1.37 -13.97
N CYS A 93 16.66 -0.90 -12.75
CA CYS A 93 15.49 -1.22 -11.93
C CYS A 93 14.51 -0.05 -11.77
N SER A 94 14.74 1.06 -12.47
CA SER A 94 13.91 2.26 -12.32
C SER A 94 12.44 2.00 -12.64
N SER A 95 12.14 1.08 -13.56
CA SER A 95 10.77 0.71 -13.90
C SER A 95 10.09 -0.15 -12.83
N VAL A 96 10.84 -0.86 -11.99
CA VAL A 96 10.30 -1.66 -10.88
C VAL A 96 10.14 -0.77 -9.65
N ILE A 97 11.21 -0.06 -9.27
CA ILE A 97 11.24 0.82 -8.08
C ILE A 97 10.26 2.00 -8.23
N GLY A 98 10.12 2.52 -9.45
CA GLY A 98 9.20 3.61 -9.74
C GLY A 98 7.76 3.16 -10.02
N HIS A 99 7.46 1.86 -9.97
CA HIS A 99 6.13 1.34 -10.28
C HIS A 99 5.17 1.57 -9.12
N ILE A 100 4.18 2.43 -9.31
CA ILE A 100 3.17 2.74 -8.29
C ILE A 100 1.98 1.80 -8.42
N ARG A 101 1.63 1.12 -7.34
CA ARG A 101 0.54 0.13 -7.30
C ARG A 101 -0.69 0.64 -6.58
N ASP A 102 -1.85 0.02 -6.85
CA ASP A 102 -3.13 0.33 -6.21
C ASP A 102 -3.62 -0.86 -5.37
N GLN A 103 -3.71 -0.68 -4.05
CA GLN A 103 -4.28 -1.69 -3.14
C GLN A 103 -5.81 -1.80 -3.24
N SER A 104 -6.47 -0.97 -4.06
CA SER A 104 -7.93 -0.88 -4.20
C SER A 104 -8.62 -0.51 -2.87
N ALA A 105 -9.91 -0.79 -2.75
CA ALA A 105 -10.67 -0.70 -1.51
C ALA A 105 -10.39 -1.92 -0.62
N CYS A 106 -9.12 -2.14 -0.25
CA CYS A 106 -8.68 -3.25 0.58
C CYS A 106 -7.57 -2.77 1.51
N GLY A 107 -7.61 -3.15 2.79
CA GLY A 107 -6.56 -2.85 3.76
C GLY A 107 -5.35 -3.78 3.63
N SER A 108 -4.82 -3.94 2.41
CA SER A 108 -3.71 -4.85 2.08
C SER A 108 -2.35 -4.15 2.03
N CYS A 109 -2.25 -2.86 2.42
CA CYS A 109 -0.99 -2.11 2.42
C CYS A 109 0.16 -2.82 3.17
N TRP A 110 -0.18 -3.57 4.23
CA TRP A 110 0.77 -4.37 5.00
C TRP A 110 1.47 -5.46 4.17
N ALA A 111 0.83 -5.95 3.10
CA ALA A 111 1.35 -6.94 2.15
C ALA A 111 1.99 -6.27 0.92
N PHE A 112 1.42 -5.17 0.43
CA PHE A 112 1.94 -4.40 -0.71
C PHE A 112 3.36 -3.89 -0.42
N ALA A 113 3.54 -3.12 0.65
CA ALA A 113 4.81 -2.45 0.91
C ALA A 113 6.01 -3.43 1.06
N PRO A 114 5.92 -4.55 1.80
CA PRO A 114 6.98 -5.56 1.83
C PRO A 114 7.21 -6.25 0.48
N THR A 115 6.14 -6.54 -0.27
CA THR A 115 6.25 -7.21 -1.57
C THR A 115 6.94 -6.32 -2.60
N GLU A 116 6.58 -5.04 -2.68
CA GLU A 116 7.21 -4.04 -3.55
C GLU A 116 8.69 -3.86 -3.19
N ALA A 117 9.00 -3.64 -1.90
CA ALA A 117 10.39 -3.50 -1.46
C ALA A 117 11.22 -4.78 -1.70
N PHE A 118 10.63 -5.96 -1.62
CA PHE A 118 11.29 -7.21 -1.96
C PHE A 118 11.52 -7.34 -3.47
N ASN A 119 10.56 -6.90 -4.28
CA ASN A 119 10.68 -6.84 -5.73
C ASN A 119 11.85 -5.96 -6.18
N ASP A 120 11.97 -4.77 -5.58
CA ASP A 120 13.06 -3.83 -5.83
C ASP A 120 14.40 -4.47 -5.52
N ARG A 121 14.51 -5.08 -4.33
CA ARG A 121 15.72 -5.76 -3.89
C ARG A 121 16.10 -6.93 -4.80
N LEU A 122 15.12 -7.67 -5.33
CA LEU A 122 15.36 -8.75 -6.26
C LEU A 122 15.89 -8.22 -7.60
N CYS A 123 15.33 -7.13 -8.11
CA CYS A 123 15.85 -6.45 -9.29
C CYS A 123 17.29 -5.95 -9.07
N ILE A 124 17.54 -5.21 -7.99
CA ILE A 124 18.86 -4.68 -7.65
C ILE A 124 19.88 -5.81 -7.50
N LYS A 125 19.52 -6.86 -6.76
CA LYS A 125 20.41 -8.01 -6.51
C LYS A 125 20.72 -8.80 -7.78
N SER A 126 19.78 -8.84 -8.73
CA SER A 126 19.94 -9.49 -10.03
C SER A 126 20.57 -8.58 -11.09
N ALA A 127 20.95 -7.35 -10.74
CA ALA A 127 21.47 -6.34 -11.66
C ALA A 127 20.53 -6.08 -12.86
N GLY A 128 19.22 -6.00 -12.60
CA GLY A 128 18.22 -5.74 -13.64
C GLY A 128 17.75 -6.99 -14.41
N ASN A 129 18.30 -8.17 -14.14
CA ASN A 129 17.88 -9.39 -14.85
C ASN A 129 16.49 -9.89 -14.42
N PHE A 130 16.01 -9.52 -13.24
CA PHE A 130 14.66 -9.82 -12.78
C PHE A 130 13.87 -8.52 -12.62
N THR A 131 12.91 -8.29 -13.52
CA THR A 131 12.05 -7.10 -13.50
C THR A 131 10.56 -7.42 -13.41
N SER A 132 10.18 -8.70 -13.33
CA SER A 132 8.78 -9.10 -13.16
C SER A 132 8.23 -8.61 -11.82
N LEU A 133 6.96 -8.23 -11.82
CA LEU A 133 6.27 -7.84 -10.60
C LEU A 133 5.95 -9.07 -9.74
N LEU A 134 6.09 -8.95 -8.43
CA LEU A 134 5.70 -9.97 -7.44
C LEU A 134 4.28 -9.70 -6.95
N SER A 135 3.53 -10.76 -6.63
CA SER A 135 2.11 -10.68 -6.30
C SER A 135 1.85 -10.28 -4.83
N PRO A 136 1.38 -9.04 -4.55
CA PRO A 136 0.97 -8.67 -3.19
C PRO A 136 -0.37 -9.34 -2.85
N GLY A 137 -1.19 -9.68 -3.85
CA GLY A 137 -2.43 -10.44 -3.67
C GLY A 137 -2.17 -11.84 -3.12
N ASN A 138 -1.15 -12.54 -3.64
CA ASN A 138 -0.72 -13.83 -3.11
C ASN A 138 -0.27 -13.71 -1.64
N VAL A 139 0.52 -12.70 -1.29
CA VAL A 139 0.92 -12.47 0.11
C VAL A 139 -0.30 -12.17 0.98
N ALA A 140 -1.20 -11.29 0.52
CA ALA A 140 -2.39 -10.89 1.26
C ALA A 140 -3.39 -12.03 1.48
N ALA A 141 -3.52 -12.95 0.52
CA ALA A 141 -4.49 -14.04 0.57
C ALA A 141 -3.93 -15.33 1.20
N CYS A 142 -2.63 -15.59 1.07
CA CYS A 142 -2.04 -16.88 1.47
C CYS A 142 -1.21 -16.80 2.75
N SER A 143 -0.71 -15.62 3.15
CA SER A 143 -0.06 -15.49 4.45
C SER A 143 -1.09 -15.52 5.59
N LYS A 144 -0.66 -15.87 6.81
CA LYS A 144 -1.54 -16.16 7.96
C LYS A 144 -2.13 -14.91 8.65
N THR A 145 -2.46 -13.88 7.89
CA THR A 145 -3.02 -12.60 8.39
C THR A 145 -4.47 -12.41 7.92
N SER A 146 -5.05 -11.23 8.15
CA SER A 146 -6.47 -10.97 7.87
C SER A 146 -6.75 -10.30 6.51
N GLY A 147 -5.83 -10.41 5.55
CA GLY A 147 -6.04 -9.92 4.18
C GLY A 147 -6.42 -8.44 4.14
N CYS A 148 -7.61 -8.13 3.61
CA CYS A 148 -8.13 -6.76 3.53
C CYS A 148 -8.55 -6.12 4.85
N HIS A 149 -8.63 -6.89 5.95
CA HIS A 149 -8.91 -6.35 7.29
C HIS A 149 -7.63 -5.94 8.03
N GLY A 150 -6.49 -6.05 7.33
CA GLY A 150 -5.20 -5.65 7.82
C GLY A 150 -4.31 -6.81 8.25
N GLY A 151 -3.08 -6.46 8.59
CA GLY A 151 -2.05 -7.41 8.96
C GLY A 151 -0.73 -6.74 9.35
N SER A 152 0.24 -7.57 9.69
CA SER A 152 1.59 -7.15 10.08
C SER A 152 2.54 -7.21 8.89
N SER A 153 3.25 -6.11 8.61
CA SER A 153 4.31 -6.10 7.59
C SER A 153 5.47 -7.05 7.93
N LEU A 154 5.66 -7.35 9.21
CA LEU A 154 6.66 -8.34 9.62
C LEU A 154 6.28 -9.74 9.17
N ASP A 155 5.01 -10.12 9.34
CA ASP A 155 4.52 -11.43 8.91
C ASP A 155 4.64 -11.59 7.40
N ALA A 156 4.39 -10.52 6.64
CA ALA A 156 4.66 -10.50 5.20
C ALA A 156 6.16 -10.74 4.89
N TRP A 157 7.09 -10.06 5.56
CA TRP A 157 8.52 -10.33 5.38
C TRP A 157 8.92 -11.76 5.77
N GLN A 158 8.35 -12.31 6.85
CA GLN A 158 8.58 -13.69 7.26
C GLN A 158 8.08 -14.67 6.21
N TRP A 159 6.86 -14.45 5.69
CA TRP A 159 6.30 -15.24 4.61
C TRP A 159 7.18 -15.23 3.35
N LEU A 160 7.62 -14.05 2.92
CA LEU A 160 8.53 -13.87 1.79
C LEU A 160 9.84 -14.65 1.99
N HIS A 161 10.36 -14.69 3.22
CA HIS A 161 11.59 -15.40 3.55
C HIS A 161 11.41 -16.93 3.62
N THR A 162 10.33 -17.44 4.23
CA THR A 162 10.17 -18.88 4.50
C THR A 162 9.43 -19.64 3.41
N THR A 163 8.50 -18.97 2.73
CA THR A 163 7.60 -19.58 1.74
C THR A 163 7.83 -19.01 0.35
N GLY A 164 8.10 -17.71 0.26
CA GLY A 164 8.25 -17.00 -1.02
C GLY A 164 6.93 -16.46 -1.56
N VAL A 165 7.01 -15.88 -2.75
CA VAL A 165 5.89 -15.23 -3.45
C VAL A 165 6.01 -15.51 -4.95
N VAL A 166 4.86 -15.63 -5.62
CA VAL A 166 4.81 -15.79 -7.08
C VAL A 166 4.85 -14.44 -7.80
N THR A 167 5.09 -14.44 -9.11
CA THR A 167 4.93 -13.23 -9.92
C THR A 167 3.45 -12.82 -9.98
N GLY A 168 3.18 -11.53 -10.11
CA GLY A 168 1.83 -10.98 -10.21
C GLY A 168 1.85 -9.47 -10.36
N GLY A 169 1.38 -8.99 -11.50
CA GLY A 169 1.24 -7.59 -11.85
C GLY A 169 0.05 -6.91 -11.18
N ASP A 170 -0.30 -5.75 -11.70
CA ASP A 170 -1.51 -5.03 -11.27
C ASP A 170 -2.77 -5.77 -11.71
N TYR A 171 -3.94 -5.23 -11.37
CA TYR A 171 -5.20 -5.82 -11.77
C TYR A 171 -5.32 -5.92 -13.30
N SER A 172 -5.67 -7.11 -13.76
CA SER A 172 -6.06 -7.40 -15.13
C SER A 172 -7.34 -8.23 -15.08
N ALA A 173 -8.36 -7.85 -15.85
CA ALA A 173 -9.58 -8.64 -15.92
C ALA A 173 -9.26 -10.00 -16.54
N GLU A 174 -9.88 -11.08 -16.04
CA GLU A 174 -9.55 -12.47 -16.44
C GLU A 174 -9.50 -12.68 -17.96
N LYS A 175 -10.43 -12.06 -18.69
CA LYS A 175 -10.50 -12.14 -20.17
C LYS A 175 -9.35 -11.42 -20.89
N ASP A 176 -8.69 -10.47 -20.22
CA ASP A 176 -7.63 -9.61 -20.74
C ASP A 176 -6.25 -10.01 -20.16
N MET A 177 -6.20 -11.03 -19.30
CA MET A 177 -4.96 -11.53 -18.70
C MET A 177 -4.02 -12.14 -19.75
N THR A 178 -2.74 -11.83 -19.59
CA THR A 178 -1.64 -12.26 -20.44
C THR A 178 -0.52 -12.85 -19.58
N GLU A 179 0.45 -13.52 -20.22
CA GLU A 179 1.63 -14.04 -19.51
C GLU A 179 2.43 -12.94 -18.79
N SER A 180 2.42 -11.71 -19.30
CA SER A 180 3.10 -10.57 -18.66
C SER A 180 2.47 -10.12 -17.34
N ASP A 181 1.23 -10.51 -17.06
CA ASP A 181 0.56 -10.21 -15.78
C ASP A 181 1.06 -11.12 -14.64
N GLY A 182 1.87 -12.12 -14.95
CA GLY A 182 2.46 -13.03 -13.98
C GLY A 182 1.50 -14.12 -13.51
N CYS A 183 1.93 -14.89 -12.52
CA CYS A 183 1.18 -16.04 -12.00
C CYS A 183 -0.12 -15.64 -11.29
N TRP A 184 -0.12 -14.52 -10.57
CA TRP A 184 -1.27 -14.07 -9.78
C TRP A 184 -1.34 -12.53 -9.73
N PRO A 185 -1.83 -11.88 -10.80
CA PRO A 185 -2.10 -10.43 -10.77
C PRO A 185 -3.09 -10.07 -9.68
N TYR A 186 -3.11 -8.80 -9.27
CA TYR A 186 -3.98 -8.39 -8.15
C TYR A 186 -5.47 -8.56 -8.49
N ASP A 187 -6.24 -9.23 -7.63
CA ASP A 187 -7.64 -9.60 -7.92
C ASP A 187 -8.63 -8.42 -7.85
N PHE A 188 -8.25 -7.34 -7.18
CA PHE A 188 -9.15 -6.20 -6.96
C PHE A 188 -8.89 -5.10 -7.98
N PRO A 189 -9.94 -4.63 -8.69
CA PRO A 189 -9.79 -3.54 -9.64
C PRO A 189 -9.36 -2.25 -8.94
N PRO A 190 -8.61 -1.36 -9.62
CA PRO A 190 -8.31 -0.04 -9.09
C PRO A 190 -9.63 0.72 -8.85
N CYS A 191 -9.67 1.58 -7.83
CA CYS A 191 -10.86 2.42 -7.64
C CYS A 191 -10.84 3.58 -8.66
N ALA A 192 -12.00 4.11 -9.03
CA ALA A 192 -12.17 5.12 -10.07
C ALA A 192 -11.76 6.54 -9.62
N HIS A 193 -10.56 6.69 -9.07
CA HIS A 193 -10.04 7.98 -8.61
C HIS A 193 -9.13 8.70 -9.61
N TYR A 194 -8.56 7.98 -10.59
CA TYR A 194 -7.75 8.56 -11.67
C TYR A 194 -8.38 8.40 -13.06
N THR A 195 -9.57 7.79 -13.15
CA THR A 195 -10.28 7.56 -14.42
C THR A 195 -11.75 7.93 -14.27
N ASN A 196 -12.34 8.55 -15.29
CA ASN A 196 -13.77 8.83 -15.32
C ASN A 196 -14.52 7.57 -15.77
N SER A 197 -14.53 6.56 -14.90
CA SER A 197 -15.09 5.23 -15.17
C SER A 197 -16.28 4.97 -14.24
N THR A 198 -17.39 4.50 -14.81
CA THR A 198 -18.54 4.01 -14.03
C THR A 198 -18.41 2.53 -13.67
N LEU A 199 -17.36 1.85 -14.13
CA LEU A 199 -17.14 0.42 -13.93
C LEU A 199 -16.52 0.08 -12.57
N TYR A 200 -15.83 1.04 -11.95
CA TYR A 200 -15.17 0.86 -10.67
C TYR A 200 -15.72 1.87 -9.66
N PRO A 201 -15.94 1.47 -8.40
CA PRO A 201 -16.34 2.39 -7.35
C PRO A 201 -15.24 3.42 -7.05
#